data_AF-A0A2A5JFL3-F1
#
_entry.id   AF-A0A2A5JFL3-F1
#
_cell.length_a   1.000
_cell.length_b   1.000
_cell.length_c   1.000
_cell.angle_alpha   90.00
_cell.angle_beta   90.00
_cell.angle_gamma   90.00
#
_symmetry.space_group_name_H-M   'P 1'
#
loop_
_entity.id
_entity.type
_entity.pdbx_description
1 polymer ?
#
loop_
_entity_poly.entity_id
_entity_poly.type
_entity_poly.pdbx_seq_one_letter_code
_entity_poly.pdbx_strand_id
1 'polypeptide(L)'
;MSTEKMSVQDRFARVVLDVVGALPTGAQRILGGKPKEIDGQTLHPEIQLALRLLSAVEGTSFEHLPVEEGRAQIDAESRLFGGTPIDIETVRDLEIPAGDHAIPARLYRPAGVSTPAPLLVYFHGGGFVLGSLESGDSVCRFLARHGEISVLSVDYRLAPEFPFPAGVDDAVAAFRYCVEHATDLGADPKSIAVGGDSAGGNLAAVVAQSTIEDDVKPAFQLLFFPWVDLSSKRPSHKMFGTDFFLTDAQLDWYAAHYLSGGASALDPRVSPLLTPDLAGLPPAYVAVAGFDPLRDEGEEYANRLREAGVPVALRRHNGLIHAFVNTTGVGHTGQDAMFEACGALRVGLSGPH
;
A
#
# COMPACT_ATOMS: atom_id res chain seq x y z
N MET A 1 -1.19 -29.14 -8.43
CA MET A 1 -0.05 -28.23 -8.62
C MET A 1 0.17 -28.06 -10.12
N SER A 2 -0.53 -27.12 -10.73
CA SER A 2 -0.25 -26.71 -12.11
C SER A 2 1.01 -25.85 -12.04
N THR A 3 2.08 -26.27 -12.73
CA THR A 3 3.25 -25.43 -12.94
C THR A 3 2.86 -24.35 -13.93
N GLU A 4 2.35 -23.23 -13.42
CA GLU A 4 2.16 -22.02 -14.21
C GLU A 4 3.49 -21.67 -14.88
N LYS A 5 3.51 -21.60 -16.21
CA LYS A 5 4.70 -21.22 -16.96
C LYS A 5 4.97 -19.75 -16.65
N MET A 6 6.00 -19.50 -15.83
CA MET A 6 6.54 -18.16 -15.62
C MET A 6 6.72 -17.44 -16.95
N SER A 7 6.14 -16.25 -17.07
CA SER A 7 6.22 -15.41 -18.26
C SER A 7 7.67 -15.01 -18.55
N VAL A 8 7.94 -14.53 -19.76
CA VAL A 8 9.27 -13.99 -20.12
C VAL A 8 9.62 -12.79 -19.24
N GLN A 9 8.61 -11.98 -18.88
CA GLN A 9 8.74 -10.84 -18.00
C GLN A 9 9.07 -11.27 -16.56
N ASP A 10 8.39 -12.30 -16.02
CA ASP A 10 8.65 -12.82 -14.66
C ASP A 10 10.08 -13.34 -14.52
N ARG A 11 10.57 -14.02 -15.57
CA ARG A 11 11.95 -14.53 -15.62
C ARG A 11 12.95 -13.37 -15.67
N PHE A 12 12.66 -12.33 -16.45
CA PHE A 12 13.53 -11.17 -16.54
C PHE A 12 13.55 -10.38 -15.22
N ALA A 13 12.39 -10.08 -14.65
CA ALA A 13 12.28 -9.43 -13.35
C ALA A 13 13.02 -10.24 -12.28
N ARG A 14 12.96 -11.58 -12.31
CA ARG A 14 13.72 -12.42 -11.37
C ARG A 14 15.23 -12.24 -11.52
N VAL A 15 15.70 -12.19 -12.77
CA VAL A 15 17.12 -11.90 -13.05
C VAL A 15 17.51 -10.51 -12.58
N VAL A 16 16.66 -9.49 -12.77
CA VAL A 16 16.91 -8.14 -12.24
C VAL A 16 17.10 -8.18 -10.73
N LEU A 17 16.24 -8.90 -10.02
CA LEU A 17 16.27 -8.98 -8.56
C LEU A 17 17.48 -9.75 -8.03
N ASP A 18 17.78 -10.90 -8.63
CA ASP A 18 18.95 -11.70 -8.29
C ASP A 18 20.25 -10.89 -8.49
N VAL A 19 20.32 -10.10 -9.57
CA VAL A 19 21.48 -9.25 -9.87
C VAL A 19 21.56 -8.05 -8.91
N VAL A 20 20.46 -7.32 -8.71
CA VAL A 20 20.46 -6.10 -7.89
C VAL A 20 20.73 -6.42 -6.43
N GLY A 21 20.04 -7.42 -5.88
CA GLY A 21 20.12 -7.78 -4.46
C GLY A 21 21.46 -8.43 -4.06
N ALA A 22 22.15 -9.10 -4.98
CA ALA A 22 23.43 -9.75 -4.69
C ALA A 22 24.66 -8.83 -4.81
N LEU A 23 24.52 -7.66 -5.45
CA LEU A 23 25.65 -6.79 -5.75
C LEU A 23 25.97 -5.83 -4.59
N PRO A 24 27.26 -5.67 -4.20
CA PRO A 24 27.66 -4.63 -3.26
C PRO A 24 27.32 -3.23 -3.78
N THR A 25 27.04 -2.28 -2.88
CA THR A 25 26.65 -0.90 -3.23
C THR A 25 27.63 -0.20 -4.18
N GLY A 26 28.94 -0.47 -4.07
CA GLY A 26 29.93 0.05 -5.01
C GLY A 26 29.72 -0.41 -6.45
N ALA A 27 29.38 -1.69 -6.64
CA ALA A 27 29.05 -2.24 -7.95
C ALA A 27 27.70 -1.73 -8.46
N GLN A 28 26.69 -1.63 -7.58
CA GLN A 28 25.40 -1.03 -7.90
C GLN A 28 25.56 0.41 -8.43
N ARG A 29 26.42 1.23 -7.81
CA ARG A 29 26.72 2.61 -8.29
C ARG A 29 27.35 2.62 -9.67
N ILE A 30 28.30 1.72 -9.94
CA ILE A 30 28.98 1.66 -11.25
C ILE A 30 27.99 1.24 -12.34
N LEU A 31 27.19 0.20 -12.10
CA LEU A 31 26.24 -0.34 -13.08
C LEU A 31 25.00 0.55 -13.23
N GLY A 32 24.53 1.16 -12.13
CA GLY A 32 23.39 2.09 -12.12
C GLY A 32 23.69 3.43 -12.80
N GLY A 33 24.97 3.80 -12.93
CA GLY A 33 25.41 5.03 -13.61
C GLY A 33 25.50 6.24 -12.67
N LYS A 34 25.51 7.44 -13.24
CA LYS A 34 25.61 8.69 -12.47
C LYS A 34 24.43 8.79 -11.50
N PRO A 35 24.64 9.10 -10.20
CA PRO A 35 23.55 9.25 -9.24
C PRO A 35 22.48 10.21 -9.74
N LYS A 36 21.22 9.78 -9.68
CA LYS A 36 20.07 10.61 -10.02
C LYS A 36 19.75 11.49 -8.81
N GLU A 37 19.93 12.79 -8.99
CA GLU A 37 19.64 13.80 -7.99
C GLU A 37 18.57 14.75 -8.50
N ILE A 38 17.43 14.82 -7.80
CA ILE A 38 16.31 15.70 -8.10
C ILE A 38 15.77 16.24 -6.78
N ASP A 39 15.46 17.54 -6.73
CA ASP A 39 14.83 18.19 -5.56
C ASP A 39 15.61 17.97 -4.24
N GLY A 40 16.95 17.98 -4.33
CA GLY A 40 17.85 17.77 -3.18
C GLY A 40 17.91 16.33 -2.66
N GLN A 41 17.28 15.37 -3.34
CA GLN A 41 17.26 13.95 -2.98
C GLN A 41 18.13 13.14 -3.95
N THR A 42 18.67 12.02 -3.47
CA THR A 42 19.47 11.10 -4.27
C THR A 42 18.81 9.73 -4.27
N LEU A 43 18.58 9.17 -5.45
CA LEU A 43 18.00 7.83 -5.59
C LEU A 43 18.95 6.78 -5.01
N HIS A 44 18.42 5.78 -4.30
CA HIS A 44 19.27 4.70 -3.81
C HIS A 44 19.94 3.96 -4.98
N PRO A 45 21.24 3.64 -4.92
CA PRO A 45 21.95 2.97 -6.03
C PRO A 45 21.30 1.66 -6.48
N GLU A 46 20.77 0.91 -5.50
CA GLU A 46 19.97 -0.29 -5.69
C GLU A 46 18.73 -0.03 -6.57
N ILE A 47 17.91 0.94 -6.18
CA ILE A 47 16.70 1.33 -6.91
C ILE A 47 17.04 1.87 -8.30
N GLN A 48 18.10 2.68 -8.41
CA GLN A 48 18.55 3.21 -9.70
C GLN A 48 18.97 2.10 -10.67
N LEU A 49 19.70 1.09 -10.18
CA LEU A 49 20.07 -0.06 -11.00
C LEU A 49 18.83 -0.87 -11.39
N ALA A 50 17.90 -1.10 -10.47
CA ALA A 50 16.65 -1.82 -10.76
C ALA A 50 15.83 -1.11 -11.85
N LEU A 51 15.58 0.19 -11.73
CA LEU A 51 14.87 0.99 -12.74
C LEU A 51 15.57 0.95 -14.11
N ARG A 52 16.91 1.02 -14.13
CA ARG A 52 17.69 0.95 -15.37
C ARG A 52 17.54 -0.42 -16.05
N LEU A 53 17.47 -1.50 -15.28
CA LEU A 53 17.29 -2.84 -15.83
C LEU A 53 15.84 -3.08 -16.29
N LEU A 54 14.85 -2.61 -15.51
CA LEU A 54 13.43 -2.72 -15.87
C LEU A 54 13.10 -1.92 -17.13
N SER A 55 13.63 -0.70 -17.27
CA SER A 55 13.44 0.14 -18.47
C SER A 55 14.12 -0.40 -19.73
N ALA A 56 15.03 -1.37 -19.61
CA ALA A 56 15.68 -2.00 -20.75
C ALA A 56 14.80 -3.07 -21.44
N VAL A 57 13.63 -3.37 -20.89
CA VAL A 57 12.66 -4.33 -21.45
C VAL A 57 11.41 -3.59 -21.90
N GLU A 58 11.16 -3.60 -23.21
CA GLU A 58 9.92 -3.09 -23.79
C GLU A 58 8.71 -3.92 -23.32
N GLY A 59 7.59 -3.28 -23.00
CA GLY A 59 6.30 -3.94 -22.73
C GLY A 59 5.91 -4.11 -21.25
N THR A 60 6.53 -3.39 -20.32
CA THR A 60 6.20 -3.43 -18.87
C THR A 60 5.02 -2.53 -18.46
N SER A 61 4.50 -1.72 -19.39
CA SER A 61 3.35 -0.83 -19.19
C SER A 61 2.02 -1.60 -19.19
N PHE A 62 1.50 -1.93 -18.01
CA PHE A 62 0.20 -2.61 -17.85
C PHE A 62 -0.98 -1.76 -18.32
N GLU A 63 -0.83 -0.43 -18.40
CA GLU A 63 -1.88 0.50 -18.84
C GLU A 63 -2.34 0.28 -20.29
N HIS A 64 -1.60 -0.52 -21.06
CA HIS A 64 -1.95 -0.93 -22.42
C HIS A 64 -2.48 -2.36 -22.53
N LEU A 65 -2.51 -3.09 -21.41
CA LEU A 65 -3.02 -4.46 -21.35
C LEU A 65 -4.53 -4.48 -21.02
N PRO A 66 -5.24 -5.57 -21.34
CA PRO A 66 -6.53 -5.86 -20.72
C PRO A 66 -6.38 -5.89 -19.18
N VAL A 67 -7.39 -5.40 -18.45
CA VAL A 67 -7.35 -5.26 -16.97
C VAL A 67 -6.98 -6.58 -16.28
N GLU A 68 -7.55 -7.69 -16.71
CA GLU A 68 -7.25 -9.04 -16.17
C GLU A 68 -5.78 -9.43 -16.32
N GLU A 69 -5.15 -9.09 -17.44
CA GLU A 69 -3.72 -9.35 -17.65
C GLU A 69 -2.86 -8.45 -16.74
N GLY A 70 -3.26 -7.18 -16.57
CA GLY A 70 -2.63 -6.28 -15.61
C GLY A 70 -2.73 -6.78 -14.17
N ARG A 71 -3.87 -7.36 -13.77
CA ARG A 71 -4.07 -7.96 -12.43
C ARG A 71 -3.10 -9.13 -12.22
N ALA A 72 -3.06 -10.05 -13.18
CA ALA A 72 -2.16 -11.21 -13.12
C ALA A 72 -0.68 -10.78 -13.10
N GLN A 73 -0.31 -9.73 -13.86
CA GLN A 73 1.04 -9.20 -13.88
C GLN A 73 1.45 -8.63 -12.51
N ILE A 74 0.63 -7.78 -11.89
CA ILE A 74 0.95 -7.20 -10.56
C ILE A 74 1.06 -8.26 -9.47
N ASP A 75 0.22 -9.30 -9.51
CA ASP A 75 0.33 -10.43 -8.57
C ASP A 75 1.65 -11.20 -8.76
N ALA A 76 2.04 -11.46 -10.01
CA ALA A 76 3.28 -12.15 -10.33
C ALA A 76 4.51 -11.33 -9.91
N GLU A 77 4.51 -10.04 -10.22
CA GLU A 77 5.56 -9.10 -9.85
C GLU A 77 5.67 -8.98 -8.33
N SER A 78 4.58 -8.75 -7.62
CA SER A 78 4.57 -8.63 -6.16
C SER A 78 5.10 -9.87 -5.45
N ARG A 79 4.72 -11.07 -5.91
CA ARG A 79 5.28 -12.34 -5.38
C ARG A 79 6.79 -12.42 -5.59
N LEU A 80 7.26 -11.92 -6.72
CA LEU A 80 8.65 -11.97 -7.09
C LEU A 80 9.47 -10.95 -6.26
N PHE A 81 9.04 -9.70 -6.15
CA PHE A 81 9.67 -8.66 -5.32
C PHE A 81 9.56 -8.97 -3.81
N GLY A 82 8.50 -9.68 -3.41
CA GLY A 82 8.29 -10.17 -2.05
C GLY A 82 9.24 -11.29 -1.64
N GLY A 83 9.88 -11.97 -2.61
CA GLY A 83 10.85 -13.04 -2.38
C GLY A 83 10.26 -14.28 -1.72
N THR A 84 11.06 -14.98 -0.90
CA THR A 84 10.58 -16.13 -0.14
C THR A 84 9.56 -15.67 0.91
N PRO A 85 8.33 -16.19 0.91
CA PRO A 85 7.31 -15.77 1.87
C PRO A 85 7.78 -15.94 3.32
N ILE A 86 7.57 -14.89 4.13
CA ILE A 86 7.83 -14.94 5.57
C ILE A 86 6.85 -15.94 6.21
N ASP A 87 7.39 -16.84 7.01
CA ASP A 87 6.60 -17.84 7.73
C ASP A 87 5.73 -17.20 8.81
N ILE A 88 4.43 -17.55 8.79
CA ILE A 88 3.37 -17.05 9.68
C ILE A 88 2.61 -18.25 10.21
N GLU A 89 2.44 -18.33 11.53
CA GLU A 89 1.86 -19.49 12.22
C GLU A 89 0.44 -19.82 11.73
N THR A 90 -0.38 -18.80 11.51
CA THR A 90 -1.71 -19.00 10.93
C THR A 90 -1.93 -18.02 9.79
N VAL A 91 -2.20 -18.56 8.61
CA VAL A 91 -2.73 -17.84 7.45
C VAL A 91 -4.09 -18.48 7.14
N ARG A 92 -5.15 -17.70 7.27
CA ARG A 92 -6.52 -18.20 7.13
C ARG A 92 -7.35 -17.27 6.26
N ASP A 93 -7.85 -17.82 5.16
CA ASP A 93 -8.83 -17.14 4.31
C ASP A 93 -10.21 -17.17 4.99
N LEU A 94 -10.95 -16.08 4.83
CA LEU A 94 -12.32 -15.92 5.33
C LEU A 94 -13.12 -14.99 4.42
N GLU A 95 -14.43 -15.05 4.56
CA GLU A 95 -15.37 -14.21 3.84
C GLU A 95 -16.08 -13.28 4.82
N ILE A 96 -16.05 -11.98 4.55
CA ILE A 96 -16.75 -10.96 5.32
C ILE A 96 -18.12 -10.71 4.67
N PRO A 97 -19.24 -10.96 5.36
CA PRO A 97 -20.56 -10.65 4.82
C PRO A 97 -20.74 -9.14 4.63
N ALA A 98 -21.14 -8.70 3.44
CA ALA A 98 -21.34 -7.29 3.09
C ALA A 98 -22.65 -7.11 2.29
N GLY A 99 -23.78 -7.20 2.99
CA GLY A 99 -25.09 -7.07 2.37
C GLY A 99 -25.41 -8.24 1.44
N ASP A 100 -25.32 -8.02 0.13
CA ASP A 100 -25.68 -8.98 -0.93
C ASP A 100 -24.50 -9.79 -1.48
N HIS A 101 -23.29 -9.50 -1.02
CA HIS A 101 -22.07 -10.19 -1.42
C HIS A 101 -21.19 -10.49 -0.20
N ALA A 102 -20.09 -11.19 -0.44
CA ALA A 102 -19.06 -11.44 0.55
C ALA A 102 -17.73 -10.87 0.05
N ILE A 103 -16.96 -10.27 0.95
CA ILE A 103 -15.65 -9.70 0.67
C ILE A 103 -14.61 -10.74 1.11
N PRO A 104 -13.81 -11.31 0.19
CA PRO A 104 -12.72 -12.19 0.58
C PRO A 104 -11.69 -11.44 1.43
N ALA A 105 -11.13 -12.12 2.42
CA ALA A 105 -10.10 -11.59 3.29
C ALA A 105 -9.15 -12.69 3.74
N ARG A 106 -7.94 -12.30 4.14
CA ARG A 106 -6.92 -13.23 4.65
C ARG A 106 -6.36 -12.73 5.97
N LEU A 107 -6.52 -13.54 7.02
CA LEU A 107 -5.99 -13.28 8.35
C LEU A 107 -4.59 -13.89 8.47
N TYR A 108 -3.62 -13.04 8.82
CA TYR A 108 -2.25 -13.38 9.16
C TYR A 108 -2.05 -13.22 10.66
N ARG A 109 -1.67 -14.30 11.34
CA ARG A 109 -1.37 -14.28 12.76
C ARG A 109 0.02 -14.89 13.01
N PRO A 110 1.01 -14.09 13.42
CA PRO A 110 2.36 -14.58 13.66
C PRO A 110 2.42 -15.40 14.96
N ALA A 111 3.41 -16.28 15.06
CA ALA A 111 3.65 -17.04 16.28
C ALA A 111 3.93 -16.10 17.47
N GLY A 112 3.35 -16.40 18.63
CA GLY A 112 3.65 -15.70 19.89
C GLY A 112 2.89 -14.39 20.14
N VAL A 113 2.00 -13.97 19.23
CA VAL A 113 1.14 -12.81 19.49
C VAL A 113 0.06 -13.15 20.54
N SER A 114 -0.26 -12.18 21.41
CA SER A 114 -1.24 -12.34 22.50
C SER A 114 -2.66 -12.60 22.00
N THR A 115 -3.54 -13.10 22.87
CA THR A 115 -4.99 -13.15 22.60
C THR A 115 -5.72 -12.47 23.76
N PRO A 116 -6.45 -11.37 23.51
CA PRO A 116 -6.58 -10.68 22.21
C PRO A 116 -5.28 -10.01 21.73
N ALA A 117 -5.14 -9.82 20.43
CA ALA A 117 -4.03 -9.14 19.75
C ALA A 117 -4.47 -7.79 19.17
N PRO A 118 -3.57 -6.81 19.03
CA PRO A 118 -3.81 -5.72 18.09
C PRO A 118 -3.99 -6.26 16.66
N LEU A 119 -4.85 -5.61 15.88
CA LEU A 119 -5.19 -5.99 14.51
C LEU A 119 -4.95 -4.82 13.57
N LEU A 120 -4.33 -5.07 12.42
CA LEU A 120 -4.32 -4.15 11.29
C LEU A 120 -5.27 -4.65 10.21
N VAL A 121 -6.29 -3.87 9.86
CA VAL A 121 -7.07 -4.08 8.64
C VAL A 121 -6.32 -3.42 7.50
N TYR A 122 -5.83 -4.24 6.55
CA TYR A 122 -4.94 -3.81 5.48
C TYR A 122 -5.66 -3.83 4.13
N PHE A 123 -5.52 -2.73 3.38
CA PHE A 123 -6.03 -2.58 2.02
C PHE A 123 -4.85 -2.50 1.05
N HIS A 124 -4.82 -3.37 0.05
CA HIS A 124 -3.74 -3.39 -0.95
C HIS A 124 -3.84 -2.20 -1.92
N GLY A 125 -2.70 -1.77 -2.47
CA GLY A 125 -2.64 -0.82 -3.58
C GLY A 125 -3.08 -1.40 -4.93
N GLY A 126 -2.74 -0.71 -6.02
CA GLY A 126 -3.16 -1.09 -7.39
C GLY A 126 -4.22 -0.16 -7.99
N GLY A 127 -4.27 1.09 -7.55
CA GLY A 127 -5.09 2.14 -8.17
C GLY A 127 -6.59 1.83 -8.22
N PHE A 128 -7.10 1.04 -7.25
CA PHE A 128 -8.49 0.58 -7.17
C PHE A 128 -8.95 -0.34 -8.31
N VAL A 129 -8.04 -0.73 -9.21
CA VAL A 129 -8.34 -1.49 -10.44
C VAL A 129 -7.60 -2.82 -10.45
N LEU A 130 -6.38 -2.80 -9.94
CA LEU A 130 -5.46 -3.93 -9.86
C LEU A 130 -5.15 -4.27 -8.39
N GLY A 131 -4.34 -5.30 -8.21
CA GLY A 131 -4.02 -5.85 -6.90
C GLY A 131 -5.03 -6.89 -6.44
N SER A 132 -4.68 -7.58 -5.36
CA SER A 132 -5.42 -8.67 -4.73
C SER A 132 -4.76 -9.03 -3.40
N LEU A 133 -5.35 -9.99 -2.68
CA LEU A 133 -4.70 -10.66 -1.55
C LEU A 133 -3.30 -11.20 -1.88
N GLU A 134 -3.04 -11.62 -3.12
CA GLU A 134 -1.75 -12.17 -3.54
C GLU A 134 -0.70 -11.08 -3.71
N SER A 135 -1.06 -9.94 -4.29
CA SER A 135 -0.15 -8.79 -4.41
C SER A 135 0.23 -8.16 -3.06
N GLY A 136 -0.68 -8.23 -2.07
CA GLY A 136 -0.46 -7.72 -0.72
C GLY A 136 0.16 -8.72 0.26
N ASP A 137 0.33 -9.99 -0.14
CA ASP A 137 0.68 -11.08 0.78
C ASP A 137 2.03 -10.87 1.48
N SER A 138 3.07 -10.48 0.72
CA SER A 138 4.41 -10.28 1.25
C SER A 138 4.46 -9.13 2.28
N VAL A 139 3.75 -8.04 1.99
CA VAL A 139 3.61 -6.88 2.87
C VAL A 139 2.87 -7.25 4.15
N CYS A 140 1.75 -7.96 4.03
CA CYS A 140 0.95 -8.39 5.18
C CYS A 140 1.72 -9.34 6.09
N ARG A 141 2.46 -10.30 5.52
CA ARG A 141 3.34 -11.19 6.30
C ARG A 141 4.45 -10.42 7.00
N PHE A 142 5.06 -9.45 6.33
CA PHE A 142 6.11 -8.62 6.93
C PHE A 142 5.57 -7.81 8.12
N LEU A 143 4.44 -7.11 7.93
CA LEU A 143 3.78 -6.34 8.98
C LEU A 143 3.31 -7.21 10.14
N ALA A 144 2.74 -8.39 9.86
CA ALA A 144 2.35 -9.34 10.90
C ALA A 144 3.57 -9.80 11.70
N ARG A 145 4.61 -10.32 11.02
CA ARG A 145 5.79 -10.88 11.69
C ARG A 145 6.58 -9.87 12.49
N HIS A 146 6.84 -8.70 11.92
CA HIS A 146 7.75 -7.70 12.50
C HIS A 146 7.04 -6.61 13.28
N GLY A 147 5.75 -6.38 13.00
CA GLY A 147 4.86 -5.60 13.85
C GLY A 147 4.38 -6.38 15.07
N GLU A 148 4.53 -7.71 15.09
CA GLU A 148 4.07 -8.57 16.20
C GLU A 148 2.56 -8.40 16.47
N ILE A 149 1.78 -8.26 15.40
CA ILE A 149 0.33 -8.06 15.43
C ILE A 149 -0.37 -9.03 14.46
N SER A 150 -1.68 -9.14 14.59
CA SER A 150 -2.49 -9.74 13.53
C SER A 150 -2.72 -8.74 12.39
N VAL A 151 -2.80 -9.24 11.16
CA VAL A 151 -3.15 -8.45 9.97
C VAL A 151 -4.30 -9.13 9.25
N LEU A 152 -5.35 -8.41 8.90
CA LEU A 152 -6.42 -8.88 8.01
C LEU A 152 -6.32 -8.11 6.70
N SER A 153 -5.87 -8.78 5.64
CA SER A 153 -5.88 -8.21 4.28
C SER A 153 -7.26 -8.37 3.65
N VAL A 154 -7.75 -7.33 2.98
CA VAL A 154 -9.11 -7.25 2.42
C VAL A 154 -9.04 -7.21 0.89
N ASP A 155 -9.79 -8.10 0.23
CA ASP A 155 -9.93 -8.21 -1.23
C ASP A 155 -11.18 -7.43 -1.69
N TYR A 156 -11.09 -6.10 -1.59
CA TYR A 156 -12.22 -5.21 -1.90
C TYR A 156 -12.56 -5.23 -3.39
N ARG A 157 -13.82 -4.97 -3.75
CA ARG A 157 -14.25 -4.92 -5.16
C ARG A 157 -13.49 -3.85 -5.95
N LEU A 158 -13.05 -4.22 -7.14
CA LEU A 158 -12.22 -3.40 -8.01
C LEU A 158 -13.00 -2.81 -9.20
N ALA A 159 -12.55 -1.65 -9.64
CA ALA A 159 -12.94 -1.07 -10.91
C ALA A 159 -12.24 -1.82 -12.07
N PRO A 160 -12.78 -1.77 -13.31
CA PRO A 160 -13.99 -1.07 -13.73
C PRO A 160 -15.31 -1.84 -13.49
N GLU A 161 -15.27 -3.10 -13.06
CA GLU A 161 -16.47 -3.90 -12.82
C GLU A 161 -17.31 -3.31 -11.70
N PHE A 162 -16.64 -2.78 -10.68
CA PHE A 162 -17.23 -2.11 -9.53
C PHE A 162 -16.52 -0.76 -9.32
N PRO A 163 -16.88 0.29 -10.08
CA PRO A 163 -16.30 1.62 -9.89
C PRO A 163 -16.64 2.19 -8.51
N PHE A 164 -16.07 3.34 -8.16
CA PHE A 164 -16.46 4.07 -6.95
C PHE A 164 -17.99 4.17 -6.84
N PRO A 165 -18.61 3.92 -5.65
CA PRO A 165 -17.97 3.76 -4.34
C PRO A 165 -17.73 2.31 -3.87
N ALA A 166 -17.84 1.29 -4.74
CA ALA A 166 -17.90 -0.10 -4.29
C ALA A 166 -16.74 -0.54 -3.38
N GLY A 167 -15.48 -0.29 -3.77
CA GLY A 167 -14.33 -0.64 -2.94
C GLY A 167 -14.23 0.16 -1.63
N VAL A 168 -14.76 1.39 -1.59
CA VAL A 168 -14.86 2.20 -0.35
C VAL A 168 -15.87 1.58 0.60
N ASP A 169 -17.04 1.21 0.08
CA ASP A 169 -18.10 0.58 0.87
C ASP A 169 -17.61 -0.75 1.47
N ASP A 170 -16.85 -1.54 0.69
CA ASP A 170 -16.25 -2.79 1.15
C ASP A 170 -15.19 -2.56 2.23
N ALA A 171 -14.33 -1.56 2.07
CA ALA A 171 -13.30 -1.24 3.06
C ALA A 171 -13.92 -0.82 4.42
N VAL A 172 -14.98 -0.01 4.38
CA VAL A 172 -15.72 0.40 5.60
C VAL A 172 -16.46 -0.79 6.21
N ALA A 173 -17.11 -1.62 5.41
CA ALA A 173 -17.78 -2.84 5.88
C ALA A 173 -16.79 -3.82 6.54
N ALA A 174 -15.62 -4.01 5.94
CA ALA A 174 -14.57 -4.88 6.47
C ALA A 174 -14.06 -4.39 7.83
N PHE A 175 -13.79 -3.09 7.99
CA PHE A 175 -13.39 -2.54 9.28
C PHE A 175 -14.46 -2.74 10.36
N ARG A 176 -15.73 -2.42 10.05
CA ARG A 176 -16.85 -2.61 10.98
C ARG A 176 -17.04 -4.06 11.37
N TYR A 177 -16.89 -4.98 10.41
CA TYR A 177 -16.90 -6.42 10.69
C TYR A 177 -15.77 -6.82 11.64
N CYS A 178 -14.55 -6.31 11.46
CA CYS A 178 -13.45 -6.59 12.37
C CYS A 178 -13.71 -6.12 13.80
N VAL A 179 -14.35 -4.96 13.96
CA VAL A 179 -14.78 -4.45 15.27
C VAL A 179 -15.83 -5.36 15.89
N GLU A 180 -16.88 -5.70 15.15
CA GLU A 180 -18.00 -6.53 15.64
C GLU A 180 -17.55 -7.96 16.00
N HIS A 181 -16.67 -8.53 15.20
CA HIS A 181 -16.18 -9.91 15.34
C HIS A 181 -14.75 -9.99 15.92
N ALA A 182 -14.29 -8.97 16.63
CA ALA A 182 -12.92 -8.90 17.15
C ALA A 182 -12.53 -10.15 17.96
N THR A 183 -13.44 -10.64 18.82
CA THR A 183 -13.20 -11.84 19.63
C THR A 183 -12.96 -13.09 18.78
N ASP A 184 -13.75 -13.30 17.72
CA ASP A 184 -13.62 -14.44 16.81
C ASP A 184 -12.34 -14.37 15.97
N LEU A 185 -11.87 -13.16 15.69
CA LEU A 185 -10.60 -12.89 15.02
C LEU A 185 -9.39 -12.99 15.97
N GLY A 186 -9.62 -13.16 17.29
CA GLY A 186 -8.58 -13.10 18.31
C GLY A 186 -7.96 -11.71 18.46
N ALA A 187 -8.70 -10.67 18.08
CA ALA A 187 -8.32 -9.27 18.10
C ALA A 187 -8.89 -8.52 19.33
N ASP A 188 -8.21 -7.45 19.74
CA ASP A 188 -8.73 -6.49 20.71
C ASP A 188 -9.54 -5.41 19.96
N PRO A 189 -10.86 -5.28 20.20
CA PRO A 189 -11.67 -4.28 19.50
C PRO A 189 -11.21 -2.84 19.74
N LYS A 190 -10.44 -2.57 20.82
CA LYS A 190 -9.90 -1.24 21.11
C LYS A 190 -8.54 -0.97 20.46
N SER A 191 -7.94 -1.97 19.81
CA SER A 191 -6.62 -1.88 19.19
C SER A 191 -6.66 -2.38 17.73
N ILE A 192 -7.65 -1.91 16.98
CA ILE A 192 -7.79 -2.16 15.54
C ILE A 192 -7.32 -0.93 14.76
N ALA A 193 -6.23 -1.06 14.02
CA ALA A 193 -5.74 -0.06 13.07
C ALA A 193 -6.28 -0.31 11.67
N VAL A 194 -6.22 0.73 10.84
CA VAL A 194 -6.38 0.63 9.38
C VAL A 194 -5.07 1.01 8.70
N GLY A 195 -4.79 0.40 7.56
CA GLY A 195 -3.63 0.76 6.77
C GLY A 195 -3.67 0.24 5.36
N GLY A 196 -2.73 0.69 4.56
CA GLY A 196 -2.64 0.30 3.16
C GLY A 196 -1.61 1.12 2.41
N ASP A 197 -1.38 0.70 1.17
CA ASP A 197 -0.42 1.31 0.27
C ASP A 197 -1.11 1.92 -0.94
N SER A 198 -0.64 3.08 -1.40
CA SER A 198 -1.17 3.76 -2.61
C SER A 198 -2.69 3.97 -2.53
N ALA A 199 -3.47 3.35 -3.41
CA ALA A 199 -4.93 3.31 -3.38
C ALA A 199 -5.50 2.66 -2.09
N GLY A 200 -4.86 1.64 -1.54
CA GLY A 200 -5.21 1.08 -0.24
C GLY A 200 -4.94 2.04 0.92
N GLY A 201 -3.91 2.88 0.80
CA GLY A 201 -3.65 3.98 1.72
C GLY A 201 -4.75 5.06 1.66
N ASN A 202 -5.30 5.31 0.47
CA ASN A 202 -6.51 6.13 0.31
C ASN A 202 -7.70 5.49 1.03
N LEU A 203 -7.98 4.21 0.79
CA LEU A 203 -9.08 3.50 1.45
C LEU A 203 -8.94 3.53 2.97
N ALA A 204 -7.74 3.31 3.52
CA ALA A 204 -7.50 3.42 4.96
C ALA A 204 -7.83 4.82 5.52
N ALA A 205 -7.43 5.88 4.82
CA ALA A 205 -7.78 7.25 5.19
C ALA A 205 -9.29 7.51 5.12
N VAL A 206 -9.96 7.02 4.08
CA VAL A 206 -11.42 7.13 3.92
C VAL A 206 -12.16 6.34 5.00
N VAL A 207 -11.70 5.15 5.38
CA VAL A 207 -12.28 4.37 6.48
C VAL A 207 -12.16 5.14 7.80
N ALA A 208 -10.99 5.70 8.11
CA ALA A 208 -10.81 6.50 9.32
C ALA A 208 -11.75 7.71 9.39
N GLN A 209 -12.01 8.35 8.25
CA GLN A 209 -12.95 9.48 8.16
C GLN A 209 -14.41 9.03 8.21
N SER A 210 -14.76 7.93 7.56
CA SER A 210 -16.15 7.44 7.44
C SER A 210 -16.68 6.80 8.72
N THR A 211 -15.78 6.46 9.65
CA THR A 211 -16.09 5.78 10.92
C THR A 211 -15.84 6.67 12.14
N ILE A 212 -15.61 7.98 11.93
CA ILE A 212 -15.28 8.89 13.03
C ILE A 212 -16.38 9.01 14.09
N GLU A 213 -17.64 8.85 13.67
CA GLU A 213 -18.85 8.86 14.51
C GLU A 213 -19.26 7.46 15.00
N ASP A 214 -18.55 6.39 14.61
CA ASP A 214 -18.82 5.05 15.09
C ASP A 214 -18.34 4.91 16.55
N ASP A 215 -18.98 4.03 17.33
CA ASP A 215 -18.61 3.77 18.74
C ASP A 215 -17.16 3.32 18.89
N VAL A 216 -16.67 2.58 17.89
CA VAL A 216 -15.28 2.13 17.78
C VAL A 216 -14.75 2.54 16.42
N LYS A 217 -13.81 3.48 16.45
CA LYS A 217 -13.06 3.98 15.29
C LYS A 217 -11.66 3.38 15.27
N PRO A 218 -10.92 3.44 14.14
CA PRO A 218 -9.57 2.90 14.10
C PRO A 218 -8.69 3.53 15.19
N ALA A 219 -7.84 2.73 15.81
CA ALA A 219 -6.88 3.17 16.82
C ALA A 219 -5.69 3.92 16.19
N PHE A 220 -5.39 3.62 14.93
CA PHE A 220 -4.22 4.11 14.21
C PHE A 220 -4.41 4.04 12.69
N GLN A 221 -3.73 4.90 11.95
CA GLN A 221 -3.66 4.89 10.48
C GLN A 221 -2.22 4.61 10.02
N LEU A 222 -2.00 3.54 9.26
CA LEU A 222 -0.70 3.23 8.65
C LEU A 222 -0.78 3.46 7.12
N LEU A 223 -0.30 4.61 6.66
CA LEU A 223 -0.49 5.06 5.29
C LEU A 223 0.84 5.06 4.52
N PHE A 224 0.97 4.18 3.53
CA PHE A 224 2.13 4.15 2.63
C PHE A 224 1.80 4.85 1.31
N PHE A 225 2.53 5.94 1.02
CA PHE A 225 2.45 6.81 -0.16
C PHE A 225 1.02 6.93 -0.70
N PRO A 226 0.07 7.38 0.16
CA PRO A 226 -1.35 7.21 -0.13
C PRO A 226 -1.78 8.17 -1.27
N TRP A 227 -2.61 7.67 -2.20
CA TRP A 227 -3.13 8.49 -3.29
C TRP A 227 -4.35 9.29 -2.84
N VAL A 228 -4.15 10.42 -2.18
CA VAL A 228 -5.19 11.10 -1.37
C VAL A 228 -5.93 12.25 -2.07
N ASP A 229 -5.55 12.62 -3.29
CA ASP A 229 -6.34 13.53 -4.11
C ASP A 229 -6.20 13.27 -5.61
N LEU A 230 -7.29 12.81 -6.21
CA LEU A 230 -7.39 12.48 -7.64
C LEU A 230 -7.80 13.70 -8.49
N SER A 231 -8.11 14.85 -7.87
CA SER A 231 -8.62 16.03 -8.57
C SER A 231 -7.54 16.96 -9.12
N SER A 232 -6.31 16.87 -8.59
CA SER A 232 -5.24 17.81 -8.94
C SER A 232 -3.85 17.15 -8.89
N LYS A 233 -2.92 17.63 -9.73
CA LYS A 233 -1.52 17.17 -9.78
C LYS A 233 -0.59 18.21 -9.14
N ARG A 234 0.32 17.75 -8.28
CA ARG A 234 1.32 18.57 -7.55
C ARG A 234 2.65 18.69 -8.30
N PRO A 235 3.58 19.56 -7.85
CA PRO A 235 4.93 19.63 -8.41
C PRO A 235 5.67 18.27 -8.48
N SER A 236 5.46 17.37 -7.52
CA SER A 236 5.99 15.99 -7.56
C SER A 236 5.65 15.24 -8.85
N HIS A 237 4.44 15.39 -9.41
CA HIS A 237 4.07 14.76 -10.68
C HIS A 237 4.97 15.22 -11.83
N LYS A 238 5.29 16.52 -11.90
CA LYS A 238 6.19 17.05 -12.93
C LYS A 238 7.61 16.49 -12.78
N MET A 239 8.04 16.18 -11.57
CA MET A 239 9.39 15.68 -11.30
C MET A 239 9.51 14.16 -11.44
N PHE A 240 8.46 13.43 -11.08
CA PHE A 240 8.50 11.98 -10.87
C PHE A 240 7.42 11.19 -11.61
N GLY A 241 6.48 11.85 -12.29
CA GLY A 241 5.41 11.20 -13.06
C GLY A 241 5.87 10.48 -14.33
N THR A 242 7.19 10.40 -14.59
CA THR A 242 7.81 9.58 -15.63
C THR A 242 9.08 8.94 -15.08
N ASP A 243 9.51 7.80 -15.64
CA ASP A 243 10.81 7.14 -15.40
C ASP A 243 11.06 6.56 -13.99
N PHE A 244 10.17 6.77 -13.01
CA PHE A 244 10.32 6.31 -11.62
C PHE A 244 9.23 5.32 -11.19
N PHE A 245 9.02 4.29 -12.01
CA PHE A 245 8.04 3.22 -11.81
C PHE A 245 6.58 3.65 -12.00
N LEU A 246 6.00 4.42 -11.06
CA LEU A 246 4.64 4.94 -11.20
C LEU A 246 4.64 6.18 -12.09
N THR A 247 3.76 6.20 -13.09
CA THR A 247 3.66 7.32 -14.04
C THR A 247 2.32 8.04 -13.99
N ASP A 248 2.31 9.28 -14.47
CA ASP A 248 1.08 10.05 -14.65
C ASP A 248 0.11 9.38 -15.64
N ALA A 249 0.62 8.68 -16.65
CA ALA A 249 -0.21 7.96 -17.61
C ALA A 249 -0.95 6.79 -16.93
N GLN A 250 -0.28 6.09 -16.01
CA GLN A 250 -0.90 5.03 -15.21
C GLN A 250 -1.92 5.60 -14.22
N LEU A 251 -1.59 6.70 -13.53
CA LEU A 251 -2.54 7.38 -12.64
C LEU A 251 -3.78 7.85 -13.38
N ASP A 252 -3.63 8.44 -14.56
CA ASP A 252 -4.76 8.87 -15.39
C ASP A 252 -5.61 7.67 -15.84
N TRP A 253 -4.98 6.52 -16.17
CA TRP A 253 -5.66 5.27 -16.51
C TRP A 253 -6.45 4.68 -15.33
N TYR A 254 -5.85 4.64 -14.14
CA TYR A 254 -6.52 4.19 -12.91
C TYR A 254 -7.72 5.07 -12.59
N ALA A 255 -7.55 6.39 -12.61
CA ALA A 255 -8.62 7.34 -12.34
C ALA A 255 -9.78 7.19 -13.33
N ALA A 256 -9.50 6.95 -14.61
CA ALA A 256 -10.52 6.75 -15.64
C ALA A 256 -11.40 5.53 -15.36
N HIS A 257 -10.81 4.41 -14.93
CA HIS A 257 -11.58 3.21 -14.55
C HIS A 257 -12.33 3.40 -13.24
N TYR A 258 -11.65 3.91 -12.21
CA TYR A 258 -12.22 4.08 -10.87
C TYR A 258 -13.42 5.03 -10.86
N LEU A 259 -13.35 6.10 -11.65
CA LEU A 259 -14.41 7.11 -11.77
C LEU A 259 -15.37 6.87 -12.93
N SER A 260 -15.30 5.71 -13.61
CA SER A 260 -16.17 5.38 -14.76
C SER A 260 -17.66 5.37 -14.43
N GLY A 261 -18.03 5.25 -13.14
CA GLY A 261 -19.40 5.41 -12.63
C GLY A 261 -19.92 6.85 -12.58
N GLY A 262 -19.12 7.85 -12.97
CA GLY A 262 -19.52 9.27 -13.03
C GLY A 262 -19.34 10.04 -11.73
N ALA A 263 -18.62 9.49 -10.75
CA ALA A 263 -18.29 10.18 -9.51
C ALA A 263 -17.29 11.33 -9.75
N SER A 264 -17.40 12.37 -8.92
CA SER A 264 -16.48 13.49 -8.97
C SER A 264 -15.17 13.15 -8.26
N ALA A 265 -14.03 13.50 -8.87
CA ALA A 265 -12.74 13.48 -8.19
C ALA A 265 -12.68 14.43 -6.96
N LEU A 266 -13.65 15.34 -6.82
CA LEU A 266 -13.80 16.23 -5.66
C LEU A 266 -14.58 15.59 -4.50
N ASP A 267 -15.18 14.41 -4.67
CA ASP A 267 -15.83 13.70 -3.55
C ASP A 267 -14.77 13.37 -2.50
N PRO A 268 -14.94 13.75 -1.21
CA PRO A 268 -13.97 13.45 -0.16
C PRO A 268 -13.71 11.95 0.07
N ARG A 269 -14.59 11.06 -0.38
CA ARG A 269 -14.35 9.60 -0.34
C ARG A 269 -13.53 9.09 -1.53
N VAL A 270 -13.34 9.92 -2.56
CA VAL A 270 -12.37 9.71 -3.64
C VAL A 270 -11.05 10.38 -3.27
N SER A 271 -11.13 11.63 -2.81
CA SER A 271 -9.98 12.48 -2.48
C SER A 271 -10.04 12.90 -1.00
N PRO A 272 -9.65 12.02 -0.06
CA PRO A 272 -9.72 12.27 1.39
C PRO A 272 -8.91 13.48 1.86
N LEU A 273 -7.97 13.96 1.04
CA LEU A 273 -7.28 15.23 1.27
C LEU A 273 -8.21 16.46 1.12
N LEU A 274 -9.39 16.32 0.52
CA LEU A 274 -10.36 17.42 0.36
C LEU A 274 -11.41 17.48 1.47
N THR A 275 -11.37 16.56 2.44
CA THR A 275 -12.28 16.56 3.58
C THR A 275 -12.13 17.85 4.39
N PRO A 276 -13.19 18.65 4.61
CA PRO A 276 -13.06 19.96 5.24
C PRO A 276 -12.49 19.93 6.66
N ASP A 277 -12.93 18.96 7.47
CA ASP A 277 -12.49 18.80 8.86
C ASP A 277 -11.88 17.42 9.07
N LEU A 278 -10.67 17.39 9.61
CA LEU A 278 -9.91 16.18 9.92
C LEU A 278 -9.69 16.02 11.43
N ALA A 279 -10.31 16.87 12.26
CA ALA A 279 -10.17 16.81 13.71
C ALA A 279 -10.78 15.51 14.26
N GLY A 280 -10.17 14.95 15.30
CA GLY A 280 -10.68 13.74 15.97
C GLY A 280 -10.39 12.41 15.26
N LEU A 281 -9.72 12.45 14.10
CA LEU A 281 -9.17 11.27 13.42
C LEU A 281 -8.05 10.61 14.24
N PRO A 282 -7.84 9.29 14.06
CA PRO A 282 -6.82 8.57 14.81
C PRO A 282 -5.39 9.00 14.44
N PRO A 283 -4.42 8.82 15.36
CA PRO A 283 -3.00 9.05 15.08
C PRO A 283 -2.57 8.32 13.80
N ALA A 284 -1.65 8.94 13.07
CA ALA A 284 -1.22 8.43 11.76
C ALA A 284 0.30 8.33 11.64
N TYR A 285 0.76 7.25 11.00
CA TYR A 285 2.05 7.21 10.34
C TYR A 285 1.84 7.33 8.83
N VAL A 286 2.46 8.35 8.23
CA VAL A 286 2.40 8.58 6.79
C VAL A 286 3.82 8.45 6.26
N ALA A 287 4.09 7.42 5.46
CA ALA A 287 5.34 7.28 4.74
C ALA A 287 5.14 7.70 3.28
N VAL A 288 6.05 8.48 2.71
CA VAL A 288 6.06 8.83 1.29
C VAL A 288 7.42 8.49 0.69
N ALA A 289 7.44 8.15 -0.59
CA ALA A 289 8.67 7.95 -1.34
C ALA A 289 9.21 9.28 -1.90
N GLY A 290 10.54 9.42 -1.94
CA GLY A 290 11.17 10.65 -2.40
C GLY A 290 11.05 10.89 -3.91
N PHE A 291 11.02 9.81 -4.70
CA PHE A 291 10.87 9.81 -6.16
C PHE A 291 9.52 9.21 -6.55
N ASP A 292 8.45 9.92 -6.18
CA ASP A 292 7.07 9.44 -6.33
C ASP A 292 6.17 10.61 -6.75
N PRO A 293 5.35 10.48 -7.82
CA PRO A 293 4.37 11.51 -8.17
C PRO A 293 3.41 11.84 -7.01
N LEU A 294 3.08 10.87 -6.15
CA LEU A 294 2.14 11.02 -5.02
C LEU A 294 2.79 11.54 -3.74
N ARG A 295 4.07 11.94 -3.80
CA ARG A 295 4.81 12.43 -2.62
C ARG A 295 4.15 13.65 -2.01
N ASP A 296 3.90 14.69 -2.81
CA ASP A 296 3.52 16.00 -2.28
C ASP A 296 2.10 15.95 -1.67
N GLU A 297 1.14 15.23 -2.26
CA GLU A 297 -0.21 15.10 -1.68
C GLU A 297 -0.25 14.25 -0.41
N GLY A 298 0.59 13.20 -0.31
CA GLY A 298 0.74 12.43 0.93
C GLY A 298 1.29 13.29 2.07
N GLU A 299 2.27 14.16 1.78
CA GLU A 299 2.79 15.14 2.75
C GLU A 299 1.76 16.21 3.09
N GLU A 300 1.01 16.70 2.10
CA GLU A 300 -0.07 17.66 2.30
C GLU A 300 -1.13 17.09 3.26
N TYR A 301 -1.54 15.84 3.08
CA TYR A 301 -2.49 15.17 3.96
C TYR A 301 -1.96 15.02 5.39
N ALA A 302 -0.70 14.59 5.53
CA ALA A 302 -0.06 14.51 6.84
C ALA A 302 0.03 15.88 7.54
N ASN A 303 0.25 16.96 6.79
CA ASN A 303 0.26 18.31 7.33
C ASN A 303 -1.15 18.77 7.74
N ARG A 304 -2.17 18.53 6.92
CA ARG A 304 -3.56 18.84 7.26
C ARG A 304 -4.05 18.10 8.51
N LEU A 305 -3.70 16.82 8.65
CA LEU A 305 -3.96 16.05 9.88
C LEU A 305 -3.32 16.72 11.11
N ARG A 306 -2.05 17.14 10.99
CA ARG A 306 -1.33 17.83 12.07
C ARG A 306 -1.96 19.18 12.42
N GLU A 307 -2.37 19.94 11.42
CA GLU A 307 -3.08 21.22 11.60
C GLU A 307 -4.43 21.03 12.29
N ALA A 308 -5.11 19.91 12.05
CA ALA A 308 -6.34 19.52 12.73
C ALA A 308 -6.11 18.93 14.15
N GLY A 309 -4.86 18.89 14.63
CA GLY A 309 -4.51 18.42 15.97
C GLY A 309 -4.31 16.91 16.09
N VAL A 310 -4.30 16.16 14.98
CA VAL A 310 -4.03 14.72 14.97
C VAL A 310 -2.52 14.47 15.20
N PRO A 311 -2.12 13.52 16.06
CA PRO A 311 -0.72 13.11 16.17
C PRO A 311 -0.26 12.41 14.88
N VAL A 312 0.75 12.96 14.21
CA VAL A 312 1.23 12.45 12.92
C VAL A 312 2.75 12.28 12.89
N ALA A 313 3.20 11.07 12.58
CA ALA A 313 4.57 10.79 12.16
C ALA A 313 4.65 10.75 10.63
N LEU A 314 5.23 11.79 10.03
CA LEU A 314 5.48 11.85 8.58
C LEU A 314 6.92 11.44 8.29
N ARG A 315 7.11 10.51 7.35
CA ARG A 315 8.41 10.04 6.89
C ARG A 315 8.54 10.09 5.37
N ARG A 316 9.50 10.88 4.91
CA ARG A 316 9.93 10.85 3.51
C ARG A 316 11.14 9.92 3.38
N HIS A 317 10.98 8.85 2.62
CA HIS A 317 12.09 7.97 2.26
C HIS A 317 12.76 8.48 0.97
N ASN A 318 13.71 9.41 1.16
CA ASN A 318 14.27 10.25 0.09
C ASN A 318 14.77 9.49 -1.15
N GLY A 319 15.34 8.29 -0.97
CA GLY A 319 15.94 7.52 -2.07
C GLY A 319 15.05 6.41 -2.63
N LEU A 320 13.80 6.30 -2.17
CA LEU A 320 12.84 5.28 -2.60
C LEU A 320 11.85 5.83 -3.64
N ILE A 321 11.19 4.90 -4.33
CA ILE A 321 10.15 5.12 -5.34
C ILE A 321 8.80 4.60 -4.82
N HIS A 322 7.73 4.88 -5.58
CA HIS A 322 6.40 4.31 -5.33
C HIS A 322 6.45 2.77 -5.23
N ALA A 323 5.55 2.19 -4.43
CA ALA A 323 5.46 0.74 -4.17
C ALA A 323 6.69 0.11 -3.46
N PHE A 324 7.52 0.91 -2.76
CA PHE A 324 8.68 0.35 -2.03
C PHE A 324 8.32 -0.69 -0.97
N VAL A 325 7.08 -0.70 -0.48
CA VAL A 325 6.63 -1.68 0.52
C VAL A 325 6.58 -3.10 -0.04
N ASN A 326 6.38 -3.26 -1.35
CA ASN A 326 6.28 -4.57 -2.01
C ASN A 326 7.65 -5.23 -2.19
N THR A 327 8.75 -4.49 -2.06
CA THR A 327 10.12 -5.02 -2.12
C THR A 327 10.58 -5.55 -0.76
N THR A 328 9.77 -6.40 -0.11
CA THR A 328 10.11 -7.00 1.18
C THR A 328 11.14 -8.12 1.06
N GLY A 329 11.31 -8.72 -0.12
CA GLY A 329 12.21 -9.85 -0.34
C GLY A 329 13.47 -9.49 -1.11
N VAL A 330 13.56 -8.26 -1.63
CA VAL A 330 14.67 -7.83 -2.48
C VAL A 330 15.19 -6.48 -2.07
N GLY A 331 16.50 -6.42 -1.90
CA GLY A 331 17.19 -5.24 -1.43
C GLY A 331 16.95 -4.94 0.04
N HIS A 332 17.66 -3.95 0.56
CA HIS A 332 17.62 -3.62 1.98
C HIS A 332 16.82 -2.34 2.25
N THR A 333 16.80 -1.43 1.28
CA THR A 333 16.29 -0.07 1.49
C THR A 333 14.77 -0.01 1.70
N GLY A 334 14.00 -0.85 1.00
CA GLY A 334 12.57 -1.01 1.23
C GLY A 334 12.25 -1.72 2.55
N GLN A 335 13.05 -2.73 2.93
CA GLN A 335 12.91 -3.43 4.21
C GLN A 335 13.14 -2.50 5.41
N ASP A 336 14.16 -1.64 5.36
CA ASP A 336 14.45 -0.67 6.43
C ASP A 336 13.26 0.27 6.66
N ALA A 337 12.63 0.75 5.58
CA ALA A 337 11.42 1.57 5.65
C ALA A 337 10.23 0.81 6.28
N MET A 338 10.07 -0.47 5.94
CA MET A 338 9.05 -1.34 6.52
C MET A 338 9.30 -1.64 8.00
N PHE A 339 10.55 -1.82 8.43
CA PHE A 339 10.88 -1.97 9.85
C PHE A 339 10.54 -0.71 10.67
N GLU A 340 10.80 0.48 10.12
CA GLU A 340 10.39 1.74 10.74
C GLU A 340 8.86 1.81 10.90
N ALA A 341 8.11 1.43 9.86
CA ALA A 341 6.66 1.38 9.88
C ALA A 341 6.12 0.38 10.90
N CYS A 342 6.70 -0.82 11.02
CA CYS A 342 6.39 -1.79 12.08
C CYS A 342 6.61 -1.21 13.48
N GLY A 343 7.69 -0.43 13.66
CA GLY A 343 7.95 0.31 14.89
C GLY A 343 6.85 1.33 15.21
N ALA A 344 6.47 2.16 14.23
CA ALA A 344 5.40 3.14 14.38
C ALA A 344 4.05 2.49 14.68
N LEU A 345 3.74 1.37 14.03
CA LEU A 345 2.51 0.61 14.23
C LEU A 345 2.39 0.05 15.65
N ARG A 346 3.47 -0.57 16.18
CA ARG A 346 3.50 -1.04 17.57
C ARG A 346 3.29 0.10 18.57
N VAL A 347 3.94 1.24 18.34
CA VAL A 347 3.76 2.43 19.21
C VAL A 347 2.33 2.94 19.12
N GLY A 348 1.78 3.07 17.91
CA GLY A 348 0.41 3.53 17.69
C GLY A 348 -0.65 2.66 18.37
N LEU A 349 -0.44 1.34 18.40
CA LEU A 349 -1.37 0.36 18.99
C LEU A 349 -1.13 0.05 20.48
N SER A 350 -0.10 0.62 21.11
CA SER A 350 0.23 0.42 22.53
C SER A 350 -0.21 1.58 23.44
N GLY A 351 -0.81 2.63 22.87
CA GLY A 351 -1.31 3.77 23.62
C GLY A 351 -2.54 3.40 24.48
N PRO A 352 -2.73 4.03 25.65
CA PRO A 352 -4.02 3.97 26.35
C PRO A 352 -5.06 4.74 25.52
N HIS A 353 -6.01 4.03 24.92
CA HIS A 353 -7.15 4.60 24.19
C HIS A 353 -8.31 4.93 25.14
#